data_AF-D3S032-F1
#
_entry.id   AF-D3S032-F1
#
_cell.length_a   1.000
_cell.length_b   1.000
_cell.length_c   1.000
_cell.angle_alpha   90.00
_cell.angle_beta   90.00
_cell.angle_gamma   90.00
#
_symmetry.space_group_name_H-M   'P 1'
#
loop_
_entity.id
_entity.type
_entity.pdbx_description
1 polymer ?
#
loop_
_entity_poly.entity_id
_entity_poly.type
_entity_poly.pdbx_seq_one_letter_code
_entity_poly.pdbx_strand_id
1 'polypeptide(L)' 'MTPEQILERAKQLEVQAIKEYNEMKKNADPLTSELLDYLISQEREHLKMIEDRLKALKLLNNRQ' A
#
# COMPACT_ATOMS: atom_id res chain seq x y z
N MET A 1 -4.78 -2.38 -19.28
CA MET A 1 -3.70 -1.96 -18.34
C MET A 1 -2.63 -3.03 -18.36
N THR A 2 -1.35 -2.66 -18.40
CA THR A 2 -0.24 -3.61 -18.23
C THR A 2 -0.14 -4.08 -16.77
N PRO A 3 0.53 -5.21 -16.48
CA PRO A 3 0.81 -5.62 -15.10
C PRO A 3 1.48 -4.52 -14.26
N GLU A 4 2.41 -3.76 -14.82
CA GLU A 4 3.06 -2.63 -14.16
C GLU A 4 2.06 -1.52 -13.84
N GLN A 5 1.17 -1.17 -14.77
CA GLN A 5 0.13 -0.15 -14.53
C GLN A 5 -0.85 -0.58 -13.44
N ILE A 6 -1.16 -1.88 -13.34
CA ILE A 6 -2.01 -2.42 -12.26
C ILE A 6 -1.31 -2.27 -10.92
N LEU A 7 -0.03 -2.67 -10.84
CA LEU A 7 0.73 -2.62 -9.59
C LEU A 7 1.04 -1.18 -9.14
N GLU A 8 1.34 -0.27 -10.07
CA GLU A 8 1.52 1.16 -9.74
C GLU A 8 0.21 1.78 -9.26
N ARG A 9 -0.93 1.42 -9.87
CA ARG A 9 -2.24 1.87 -9.38
C ARG A 9 -2.53 1.33 -7.99
N ALA A 10 -2.28 0.03 -7.75
CA ALA A 10 -2.46 -0.57 -6.43
C ALA A 10 -1.57 0.13 -5.38
N LYS A 11 -0.30 0.37 -5.69
CA LYS A 11 0.62 1.12 -4.82
C LYS A 11 0.07 2.48 -4.42
N GLN A 12 -0.49 3.24 -5.38
CA GLN A 12 -1.08 4.55 -5.10
C GLN A 12 -2.29 4.45 -4.16
N LEU A 13 -3.12 3.41 -4.32
CA LEU A 13 -4.27 3.17 -3.45
C LEU A 13 -3.81 2.90 -2.00
N GLU A 14 -2.81 2.06 -1.79
CA GLU A 14 -2.34 1.78 -0.42
C GLU A 14 -1.70 3.01 0.24
N VAL A 15 -0.97 3.84 -0.52
CA VAL A 15 -0.45 5.13 -0.01
C VAL A 15 -1.59 6.06 0.39
N GLN A 16 -2.66 6.11 -0.40
CA GLN A 16 -3.85 6.92 -0.09
C GLN A 16 -4.58 6.41 1.15
N ALA A 17 -4.80 5.11 1.25
CA ALA A 17 -5.42 4.46 2.41
C ALA A 17 -4.64 4.76 3.70
N ILE A 18 -3.31 4.60 3.69
CA ILE A 18 -2.47 4.95 4.85
C ILE A 18 -2.66 6.41 5.24
N LYS A 19 -2.67 7.34 4.27
CA LYS A 19 -2.84 8.77 4.55
C LYS A 19 -4.22 9.04 5.17
N GLU A 20 -5.26 8.47 4.62
CA GLU A 20 -6.63 8.61 5.11
C GLU A 20 -6.78 8.06 6.52
N TYR A 21 -6.28 6.86 6.79
CA TYR A 21 -6.33 6.25 8.11
C TYR A 21 -5.55 7.05 9.16
N ASN A 22 -4.38 7.59 8.80
CA ASN A 22 -3.64 8.49 9.69
C ASN A 22 -4.42 9.78 10.00
N GLU A 23 -5.17 10.32 9.04
CA GLU A 23 -6.00 11.51 9.26
C GLU A 23 -7.18 11.19 10.17
N MET A 24 -7.87 10.08 9.92
CA MET A 24 -8.99 9.60 10.74
C MET A 24 -8.56 9.34 12.19
N LYS A 25 -7.35 8.80 12.37
CA LYS A 25 -6.82 8.44 13.70
C LYS A 25 -6.67 9.65 14.63
N LYS A 26 -6.43 10.86 14.11
CA LYS A 26 -6.22 12.07 14.92
C LYS A 26 -7.37 12.39 15.87
N ASN A 27 -8.60 12.02 15.48
CA ASN A 27 -9.82 12.30 16.24
C ASN A 27 -10.55 11.02 16.68
N ALA A 28 -9.90 9.86 16.58
CA ALA A 28 -10.50 8.57 16.89
C ALA A 28 -10.52 8.32 18.41
N ASP A 29 -11.58 7.65 18.89
CA ASP A 29 -11.58 7.06 20.22
C ASP A 29 -10.52 5.94 20.31
N PRO A 30 -10.13 5.48 21.52
CA PRO A 30 -9.05 4.50 21.68
C PRO A 30 -9.25 3.20 20.89
N LEU A 31 -10.48 2.67 20.83
CA LEU A 31 -10.76 1.42 20.13
C LEU A 31 -10.62 1.60 18.61
N THR A 32 -11.21 2.68 18.09
CA THR A 32 -11.07 3.02 16.67
C THR A 32 -9.61 3.31 16.29
N SER A 33 -8.85 3.96 17.19
CA SER A 33 -7.43 4.26 17.00
C SER A 33 -6.58 2.98 16.85
N GLU A 34 -6.84 1.97 17.68
CA GLU A 34 -6.16 0.67 17.60
C GLU A 34 -6.50 -0.08 16.30
N LEU A 35 -7.77 -0.07 15.89
CA LEU A 35 -8.17 -0.63 14.59
C LEU A 35 -7.46 0.07 13.43
N LEU A 36 -7.39 1.41 13.45
CA LEU A 36 -6.70 2.18 12.42
C LEU A 36 -5.19 1.88 12.39
N ASP A 37 -4.56 1.66 13.53
CA ASP A 37 -3.16 1.21 13.59
C ASP A 37 -2.96 -0.15 12.92
N TYR A 38 -3.86 -1.09 13.18
CA TYR A 38 -3.84 -2.38 12.52
C TYR A 38 -3.98 -2.24 11.01
N LEU A 39 -4.96 -1.47 10.52
CA LEU A 39 -5.17 -1.25 9.08
C LEU A 39 -3.95 -0.58 8.43
N ILE A 40 -3.39 0.46 9.05
CA ILE A 40 -2.16 1.12 8.57
C ILE A 40 -1.00 0.12 8.46
N SER A 41 -0.89 -0.83 9.41
CA SER A 41 0.14 -1.87 9.36
C SER A 41 -0.04 -2.80 8.15
N GLN A 42 -1.28 -3.20 7.85
CA GLN A 42 -1.60 -4.06 6.71
C GLN A 42 -1.29 -3.36 5.38
N GLU A 43 -1.65 -2.08 5.22
CA GLU A 43 -1.35 -1.36 3.98
C GLU A 43 0.17 -1.16 3.75
N ARG A 44 0.95 -1.05 4.83
CA ARG A 44 2.42 -1.03 4.72
C ARG A 44 2.97 -2.37 4.23
N GLU A 45 2.39 -3.49 4.67
CA GLU A 45 2.76 -4.82 4.18
C GLU A 45 2.38 -4.99 2.71
N HIS A 46 1.18 -4.54 2.32
CA HIS A 46 0.74 -4.52 0.92
C HIS A 46 1.69 -3.70 0.04
N LEU A 47 2.11 -2.50 0.48
CA LEU A 47 3.08 -1.68 -0.24
C LEU A 47 4.39 -2.43 -0.49
N LYS A 48 4.95 -3.06 0.54
CA LYS A 48 6.18 -3.86 0.40
C LYS A 48 6.00 -4.97 -0.63
N MET A 49 4.89 -5.71 -0.55
CA MET A 49 4.55 -6.79 -1.47
C MET A 49 4.41 -6.32 -2.92
N ILE A 50 3.81 -5.15 -3.14
CA ILE A 50 3.62 -4.55 -4.46
C ILE A 50 4.96 -4.06 -5.03
N GLU A 51 5.79 -3.42 -4.21
CA GLU A 51 7.12 -2.95 -4.62
C GLU A 51 8.05 -4.10 -5.01
N ASP A 52 8.03 -5.21 -4.28
CA ASP A 52 8.82 -6.39 -4.61
C ASP A 52 8.39 -7.00 -5.96
N ARG A 53 7.08 -6.98 -6.26
CA ARG A 53 6.55 -7.41 -7.58
C ARG A 53 6.95 -6.46 -8.70
N LEU A 54 6.90 -5.15 -8.48
CA LEU A 54 7.36 -4.16 -9.45
C LEU A 54 8.85 -4.31 -9.75
N LYS A 55 9.68 -4.59 -8.74
CA LYS A 55 11.11 -4.90 -8.92
C LYS A 55 11.29 -6.17 -9.75
N ALA A 56 10.52 -7.22 -9.47
CA ALA A 56 10.58 -8.47 -10.23
C ALA A 56 10.23 -8.26 -11.71
N LEU A 57 9.17 -7.49 -12.02
CA LEU A 57 8.81 -7.15 -13.40
C LEU A 57 9.93 -6.40 -14.13
N LYS A 58 10.57 -5.43 -13.49
CA LYS A 58 11.72 -4.72 -14.06
C LYS A 58 12.87 -5.67 -14.41
N LEU A 59 13.15 -6.66 -13.55
CA LEU A 59 14.20 -7.65 -13.80
C LEU A 59 13.83 -8.60 -14.97
N LEU A 60 12.56 -8.95 -15.12
CA LEU A 60 12.10 -9.79 -16.22
C LEU A 60 12.15 -9.05 -17.56
N ASN A 61 11.73 -7.78 -17.59
CA ASN A 61 11.76 -6.96 -18.79
C ASN A 61 13.20 -6.64 -19.26
N ASN A 62 14.16 -6.56 -18.34
CA ASN A 62 15.58 -6.34 -18.68
C ASN A 62 16.32 -7.59 -19.19
N ARG A 63 15.67 -8.77 -19.17
CA ARG A 63 16.23 -10.05 -19.66
C ARG A 63 15.69 -10.47 -21.04
N GLN A 64 14.77 -9.68 -21.60
CA GLN A 64 14.24 -9.83 -22.96
C GLN A 64 14.98 -8.90 -23.92
#